data_AF-A0A0M8PHY6-F1
#
_entry.id   AF-A0A0M8PHY6-F1
#
_cell.length_a   1.000
_cell.length_b   1.000
_cell.length_c   1.000
_cell.angle_alpha   90.00
_cell.angle_beta   90.00
_cell.angle_gamma   90.00
#
_symmetry.space_group_name_H-M   'P 1'
#
loop_
_entity.id
_entity.type
_entity.pdbx_description
1 polymer ?
#
loop_
_entity_poly.entity_id
_entity_poly.type
_entity_poly.pdbx_seq_one_letter_code
_entity_poly.pdbx_strand_id
1 'polypeptide(L)'
;MTLHRTTVHCGRGGNSRRIGMTDNCDLATVAEPESLHTTLMVLLQSNFASVTTTSEWIAAVRSGAALPESNLVESALQGRSAAAPV
;
A
#
# COMPACT_ATOMS: atom_id res chain seq x y z
N MET A 1 -16.95 -27.71 -32.44
CA MET A 1 -15.75 -27.19 -31.75
C MET A 1 -16.21 -26.00 -30.94
N THR A 2 -16.65 -26.25 -29.71
CA THR A 2 -17.48 -25.31 -28.93
C THR A 2 -16.62 -24.69 -27.84
N LEU A 3 -16.34 -23.39 -27.97
CA LEU A 3 -15.57 -22.61 -27.00
C LEU A 3 -16.34 -22.60 -25.65
N HIS A 4 -15.88 -23.36 -24.66
CA HIS A 4 -16.43 -23.32 -23.31
C HIS A 4 -15.95 -22.04 -22.63
N ARG A 5 -16.78 -20.99 -22.69
CA ARG A 5 -16.59 -19.75 -21.94
C ARG A 5 -16.83 -20.07 -20.45
N THR A 6 -15.76 -20.14 -19.67
CA THR A 6 -15.84 -20.22 -18.20
C THR A 6 -16.35 -18.88 -17.66
N THR A 7 -17.62 -18.79 -17.30
CA THR A 7 -18.16 -17.62 -16.59
C THR A 7 -17.83 -17.76 -15.10
N VAL A 8 -17.08 -16.81 -14.55
CA VAL A 8 -16.97 -16.62 -13.10
C VAL A 8 -18.33 -16.15 -12.58
N HIS A 9 -18.96 -16.96 -11.72
CA HIS A 9 -20.21 -16.61 -11.07
C HIS A 9 -19.91 -15.94 -9.72
N CYS A 10 -19.99 -14.61 -9.66
CA CYS A 10 -20.15 -13.92 -8.37
C CYS A 10 -21.57 -14.18 -7.85
N GLY A 11 -21.67 -14.76 -6.65
CA GLY A 11 -22.92 -15.26 -6.08
C GLY A 11 -23.92 -14.13 -5.81
N ARG A 12 -25.05 -14.14 -6.52
CA ARG A 12 -26.24 -13.34 -6.16
C ARG A 12 -27.03 -14.08 -5.08
N GLY A 13 -26.51 -14.08 -3.85
CA GLY A 13 -27.15 -14.71 -2.70
C GLY A 13 -28.18 -13.77 -2.05
N GLY A 14 -29.46 -13.97 -2.36
CA GLY A 14 -30.57 -13.32 -1.66
C GLY A 14 -30.55 -13.66 -0.16
N ASN A 15 -30.69 -12.62 0.65
CA ASN A 15 -31.03 -12.67 2.08
C ASN A 15 -30.14 -13.55 2.98
N SER A 16 -28.92 -13.08 3.26
CA SER A 16 -28.20 -13.47 4.47
C SER A 16 -27.23 -12.38 4.88
N ARG A 17 -27.51 -11.74 6.02
CA ARG A 17 -26.54 -10.94 6.77
C ARG A 17 -25.35 -11.84 7.12
N ARG A 18 -24.30 -11.77 6.31
CA ARG A 18 -22.96 -12.27 6.63
C ARG A 18 -22.03 -11.07 6.61
N ILE A 19 -21.69 -10.58 7.80
CA ILE A 19 -20.49 -9.76 7.98
C ILE A 19 -19.33 -10.74 7.82
N GLY A 20 -18.81 -10.84 6.60
CA GLY A 20 -17.64 -11.60 6.25
C GLY A 20 -16.90 -10.82 5.18
N MET A 21 -15.62 -10.54 5.43
CA MET A 21 -14.69 -9.84 4.54
C MET A 21 -14.94 -10.27 3.09
N THR A 22 -15.29 -9.30 2.26
CA THR A 22 -15.84 -9.44 0.91
C THR A 22 -15.08 -10.41 0.02
N ASP A 23 -15.86 -11.28 -0.62
CA ASP A 23 -15.71 -11.86 -1.94
C ASP A 23 -14.86 -11.02 -2.90
N ASN A 24 -13.57 -11.35 -2.92
CA ASN A 24 -12.57 -10.77 -3.80
C ASN A 24 -12.49 -11.53 -5.12
N CYS A 25 -13.18 -11.05 -6.14
CA CYS A 25 -12.90 -11.44 -7.53
C CYS A 25 -12.27 -10.29 -8.34
N ASP A 26 -11.86 -9.19 -7.70
CA ASP A 26 -11.29 -8.00 -8.36
C ASP A 26 -10.35 -7.15 -7.44
N LEU A 27 -9.55 -7.75 -6.54
CA LEU A 27 -8.75 -6.99 -5.54
C LEU A 27 -7.58 -6.18 -6.12
N ALA A 28 -7.40 -6.12 -7.43
CA ALA A 28 -6.47 -5.18 -8.02
C ALA A 28 -7.26 -4.08 -8.73
N THR A 29 -7.94 -3.23 -7.95
CA THR A 29 -8.33 -1.93 -8.47
C THR A 29 -7.07 -1.25 -9.00
N VAL A 30 -7.09 -0.81 -10.26
CA VAL A 30 -6.00 -0.02 -10.83
C VAL A 30 -5.84 1.26 -10.02
N ALA A 31 -4.74 1.38 -9.27
CA ALA A 31 -4.39 2.61 -8.58
C ALA A 31 -3.74 3.59 -9.55
N GLU A 32 -3.94 4.89 -9.33
CA GLU A 32 -3.15 5.90 -10.04
C GLU A 32 -1.65 5.71 -9.70
N PRO A 33 -0.73 5.82 -10.68
CA PRO A 33 0.69 5.53 -10.47
C PRO A 33 1.33 6.33 -9.32
N GLU A 34 0.92 7.58 -9.15
CA GLU A 34 1.42 8.47 -8.08
C GLU A 34 0.97 7.98 -6.71
N SER A 35 -0.33 7.66 -6.55
CA SER A 35 -0.86 7.11 -5.30
C SER A 35 -0.19 5.78 -4.92
N LEU A 36 0.05 4.90 -5.90
CA LEU A 36 0.79 3.65 -5.68
C LEU A 36 2.21 3.96 -5.22
N HIS A 37 2.95 4.78 -5.96
CA HIS A 37 4.33 5.11 -5.64
C HIS A 37 4.45 5.67 -4.22
N THR A 38 3.63 6.67 -3.88
CA THR A 38 3.60 7.31 -2.56
C THR A 38 3.28 6.28 -1.46
N THR A 39 2.27 5.43 -1.67
CA THR A 39 1.91 4.39 -0.70
C THR A 39 3.06 3.41 -0.48
N LEU A 40 3.72 2.97 -1.55
CA LEU A 40 4.85 2.05 -1.47
C LEU A 40 6.06 2.69 -0.78
N MET A 41 6.36 3.97 -1.06
CA MET A 41 7.45 4.69 -0.41
C MET A 41 7.24 4.79 1.11
N VAL A 42 6.01 5.06 1.56
CA VAL A 42 5.67 5.08 3.00
C VAL A 42 5.84 3.68 3.62
N LEU A 43 5.37 2.63 2.97
CA LEU A 43 5.49 1.26 3.49
C LEU A 43 6.95 0.82 3.62
N LEU A 44 7.78 1.14 2.61
CA LEU A 44 9.22 0.87 2.66
C LEU A 44 9.87 1.61 3.82
N GLN A 45 9.66 2.93 3.91
CA GLN A 45 10.24 3.77 4.97
C GLN A 45 9.82 3.35 6.38
N SER A 46 8.64 2.75 6.52
CA SER A 46 8.08 2.39 7.82
C SER A 46 8.66 1.12 8.43
N ASN A 47 9.40 0.28 7.70
CA ASN A 47 9.93 -0.96 8.28
C ASN A 47 11.02 -1.66 7.46
N PHE A 48 11.04 -1.45 6.14
CA PHE A 48 11.76 -2.35 5.23
C PHE A 48 13.02 -1.72 4.62
N ALA A 49 13.06 -0.40 4.45
CA ALA A 49 14.22 0.30 3.88
C ALA A 49 14.20 1.79 4.22
N SER A 50 15.38 2.42 4.24
CA SER A 50 15.49 3.87 4.18
C SER A 50 15.22 4.40 2.77
N VAL A 51 14.15 5.17 2.61
CA VAL A 51 13.73 5.88 1.41
C VAL A 51 14.19 7.34 1.52
N THR A 52 14.96 7.79 0.53
CA THR A 52 15.54 9.14 0.50
C THR A 52 15.70 9.59 -0.96
N THR A 53 16.04 10.86 -1.19
CA THR A 53 16.36 11.35 -2.53
C THR A 53 17.71 10.80 -3.01
N THR A 54 17.89 10.71 -4.32
CA THR A 54 19.17 10.28 -4.91
C THR A 54 20.34 11.16 -4.46
N SER A 55 20.12 12.47 -4.32
CA SER A 55 21.13 13.42 -3.85
C SER A 55 21.58 13.13 -2.41
N GLU A 56 20.63 12.86 -1.52
CA GLU A 56 20.90 12.53 -0.13
C GLU A 56 21.60 11.18 0.00
N TRP A 57 21.18 10.18 -0.79
CA TRP A 57 21.85 8.89 -0.87
C TRP A 57 23.31 9.04 -1.32
N ILE A 58 23.60 9.82 -2.36
CA ILE A 58 24.97 10.09 -2.82
C ILE A 58 25.79 10.75 -1.70
N ALA A 59 25.21 11.71 -0.98
CA ALA A 59 25.89 12.40 0.12
C ALA A 59 26.21 11.44 1.28
N ALA A 60 25.26 10.57 1.66
CA ALA A 60 25.45 9.55 2.69
C ALA A 60 26.55 8.56 2.31
N VAL A 61 26.56 8.08 1.06
CA VAL A 61 27.61 7.20 0.54
C VAL A 61 28.98 7.87 0.59
N ARG A 62 29.09 9.14 0.17
CA ARG A 62 30.36 9.88 0.18
C ARG A 62 30.89 10.15 1.58
N SER A 63 30.00 10.36 2.55
CA SER A 63 30.36 10.65 3.94
C SER A 63 30.50 9.40 4.80
N GLY A 64 30.07 8.23 4.32
CA GLY A 64 30.00 7.00 5.11
C GLY A 64 28.93 7.06 6.20
N ALA A 65 27.96 7.97 6.10
CA ALA A 65 26.89 8.14 7.07
C ALA A 65 25.73 7.17 6.81
N ALA A 66 25.08 6.74 7.88
CA ALA A 66 23.82 6.01 7.79
C ALA A 66 22.68 6.97 7.40
N LEU A 67 21.71 6.47 6.63
CA LEU A 67 20.50 7.21 6.32
C LEU A 67 19.45 7.06 7.44
N PRO A 68 18.59 8.06 7.65
CA PRO A 68 17.51 7.96 8.63
C PRO A 68 16.50 6.86 8.27
N GLU A 69 16.16 6.03 9.25
CA GLU A 69 15.09 5.06 9.15
C GLU A 69 13.88 5.50 10.00
N SER A 70 12.70 4.98 9.68
CA SER A 70 11.49 5.14 10.49
C SER A 70 10.97 3.76 10.90
N ASN A 71 9.83 3.73 11.60
CA ASN A 71 9.15 2.51 12.00
C ASN A 71 7.62 2.64 11.90
N LEU A 72 6.93 1.50 11.97
CA LEU A 72 5.47 1.42 11.85
C LEU A 72 4.74 2.27 12.90
N VAL A 73 5.26 2.32 14.13
CA VAL A 73 4.64 3.07 15.22
C VAL A 73 4.68 4.55 14.89
N GLU A 74 5.87 5.08 14.57
CA GLU A 74 6.05 6.49 14.19
C GLU A 74 5.19 6.88 12.99
N SER A 75 5.19 6.07 11.93
CA SER A 75 4.33 6.30 10.75
C SER A 75 2.84 6.32 11.11
N ALA A 76 2.38 5.43 12.00
CA ALA A 76 1.00 5.43 12.46
C ALA A 76 0.68 6.65 13.33
N LEU A 77 1.61 7.09 14.19
CA LEU A 77 1.43 8.29 15.01
C LEU A 77 1.34 9.56 14.14
N GLN A 78 2.14 9.64 13.08
CA GLN A 78 2.09 10.74 12.12
C GLN A 78 0.80 10.71 11.31
N GLY A 79 0.41 9.54 10.81
CA GLY A 79 -0.83 9.36 10.06
C GLY A 79 -2.08 9.75 10.85
N ARG A 80 -2.20 9.33 12.13
CA ARG A 80 -3.32 9.76 12.99
C ARG A 80 -3.35 11.28 13.20
N SER A 81 -2.18 11.92 13.25
CA SER A 81 -2.06 13.35 13.56
C SER A 81 -2.44 14.17 12.34
N ALA A 82 -2.11 13.70 11.14
CA ALA A 82 -2.52 14.30 9.88
C ALA A 82 -4.03 14.15 9.60
N ALA A 83 -4.66 13.08 10.10
CA ALA A 83 -6.10 12.82 9.93
C ALA A 83 -6.99 13.48 11.00
N ALA A 84 -6.41 14.07 12.04
CA ALA A 84 -7.18 14.75 13.07
C ALA A 84 -7.82 16.04 12.51
N PRO A 85 -9.13 16.27 12.74
CA PRO A 85 -9.76 17.52 12.31
C PRO A 85 -9.16 18.71 13.07
N VAL A 86 -8.81 19.76 12.33
CA VAL A 86 -8.29 21.04 12.86
C VAL A 86 -9.38 21.86 13.55
#